data_AF-A0A5B7JB08-F1
#
_entry.id   AF-A0A5B7JB08-F1
#
_cell.length_a   1.000
_cell.length_b   1.000
_cell.length_c   1.000
_cell.angle_alpha   90.00
_cell.angle_beta   90.00
_cell.angle_gamma   90.00
#
_symmetry.space_group_name_H-M   'P 1'
#
loop_
_entity.id
_entity.type
_entity.pdbx_description
1 polymer ?
#
loop_
_entity_poly.entity_id
_entity_poly.type
_entity_poly.pdbx_seq_one_letter_code
_entity_poly.pdbx_strand_id
1 'polypeptide(L)'
;MFEGTVLRSMRSINPDQEEYSGLVCIGNESDGLTQYEFGITGLINKRELLQPSDQVTFQLDESQRAVLIKAIRKKLIASVDAVKGKSEGCFLLQDSTQ
;
A
#
# COMPACT_ATOMS: atom_id res chain seq x y z
N MET A 1 15.75 13.20 4.93
CA MET A 1 14.82 12.10 4.60
C MET A 1 14.08 11.78 5.87
N PHE A 2 12.77 11.85 5.82
CA PHE A 2 11.86 11.64 6.95
C PHE A 2 11.21 10.26 6.82
N GLU A 3 10.98 9.62 7.95
CA GLU A 3 10.23 8.38 8.03
C GLU A 3 8.85 8.69 8.59
N GLY A 4 7.85 8.08 7.99
CA GLY A 4 6.47 8.28 8.39
C GLY A 4 5.63 7.06 8.08
N THR A 5 4.37 7.16 8.46
CA THR A 5 3.39 6.10 8.24
C THR A 5 2.26 6.65 7.39
N VAL A 6 1.77 5.83 6.46
CA VAL A 6 0.64 6.19 5.61
C VAL A 6 -0.63 6.14 6.46
N LEU A 7 -1.31 7.27 6.62
CA LEU A 7 -2.64 7.32 7.25
C LEU A 7 -3.74 6.98 6.24
N ARG A 8 -3.55 7.39 4.99
CA ARG A 8 -4.55 7.24 3.93
C ARG A 8 -3.88 7.02 2.58
N SER A 9 -4.40 6.05 1.82
CA SER A 9 -4.00 5.76 0.44
C SER A 9 -4.43 6.87 -0.52
N MET A 10 -4.17 6.72 -1.83
CA MET A 10 -4.78 7.58 -2.86
C MET A 10 -6.02 6.90 -3.47
N ARG A 11 -6.93 7.70 -4.05
CA ARG A 11 -8.10 7.20 -4.80
C ARG A 11 -7.77 6.21 -5.92
N SER A 12 -6.56 6.31 -6.50
CA SER A 12 -6.09 5.34 -7.50
C SER A 12 -6.01 3.90 -6.97
N ILE A 13 -5.96 3.72 -5.65
CA ILE A 13 -5.88 2.42 -4.97
C ILE A 13 -7.21 2.06 -4.32
N ASN A 14 -7.88 3.03 -3.70
CA ASN A 14 -9.21 2.83 -3.13
C ASN A 14 -10.25 3.67 -3.88
N PRO A 15 -11.08 3.07 -4.75
CA PRO A 15 -12.08 3.81 -5.52
C PRO A 15 -13.17 4.45 -4.64
N ASP A 16 -13.37 3.94 -3.42
CA ASP A 16 -14.33 4.46 -2.44
C ASP A 16 -13.83 5.72 -1.72
N GLN A 17 -12.61 6.18 -2.03
CA GLN A 17 -11.99 7.33 -1.38
C GLN A 17 -12.37 8.65 -2.06
N GLU A 18 -12.81 9.64 -1.26
CA GLU A 18 -13.22 10.96 -1.77
C GLU A 18 -12.02 11.83 -2.19
N GLU A 19 -10.94 11.88 -1.40
CA GLU A 19 -9.77 12.68 -1.75
C GLU A 19 -8.81 11.98 -2.72
N TYR A 20 -8.37 12.73 -3.73
CA TYR A 20 -7.34 12.30 -4.68
C TYR A 20 -5.96 12.18 -4.04
N SER A 21 -5.68 13.00 -3.04
CA SER A 21 -4.41 13.05 -2.32
C SER A 21 -4.33 11.94 -1.26
N GLY A 22 -3.14 11.38 -1.09
CA GLY A 22 -2.83 10.53 0.06
C GLY A 22 -2.35 11.36 1.25
N LEU A 23 -2.36 10.75 2.43
CA LEU A 23 -1.92 11.39 3.67
C LEU A 23 -0.88 10.52 4.38
N VAL A 24 0.26 11.12 4.71
CA VAL A 24 1.30 10.51 5.56
C VAL A 24 1.44 11.30 6.86
N CYS A 25 1.79 10.63 7.95
CA CYS A 25 2.16 11.29 9.19
C CYS A 25 3.64 11.07 9.54
N ILE A 26 4.27 12.09 10.12
CA ILE A 26 5.59 12.02 10.75
C ILE A 26 5.38 12.34 12.23
N GLY A 27 5.95 11.52 13.11
CA GLY A 27 5.98 11.78 14.54
C GLY A 27 5.85 10.51 15.37
N ASN A 28 6.41 10.55 16.58
CA ASN A 28 6.11 9.59 17.64
C ASN A 28 5.06 10.21 18.58
N GLU A 29 4.29 9.37 19.29
CA GLU A 29 3.17 9.80 20.16
C GLU A 29 3.48 10.96 21.13
N SER A 30 4.76 11.22 21.45
CA SER A 30 5.18 12.33 22.32
C SER A 30 5.27 13.72 21.67
N ASP A 31 5.50 13.83 20.36
CA ASP A 31 5.80 15.13 19.70
C ASP A 31 4.71 15.62 18.75
N GLY A 32 3.59 14.88 18.66
CA GLY A 32 2.48 15.21 17.77
C GLY A 32 2.64 14.63 16.37
N LEU A 33 1.55 14.07 15.85
CA LEU A 33 1.49 13.50 14.50
C LEU A 33 1.36 14.65 13.50
N THR A 34 2.46 15.02 12.84
CA THR A 34 2.43 16.02 11.78
C THR A 34 2.00 15.36 10.48
N GLN A 35 0.91 15.84 9.90
CA GLN A 35 0.31 15.25 8.70
C GLN A 35 0.76 16.01 7.47
N TYR A 36 1.17 15.27 6.44
CA TYR A 36 1.59 15.80 5.16
C TYR A 36 0.81 15.12 4.04
N GLU A 37 0.27 15.94 3.15
CA GLU A 37 -0.40 15.47 1.96
C GLU A 37 0.62 15.09 0.90
N PHE A 38 0.29 14.04 0.14
CA PHE A 38 1.07 13.62 -1.00
C PHE A 38 0.19 13.26 -2.20
N GLY A 39 0.74 13.48 -3.40
CA GLY A 39 0.11 13.11 -4.66
C GLY A 39 0.97 12.17 -5.48
N ILE A 40 0.44 11.74 -6.63
CA ILE A 40 1.14 10.90 -7.61
C ILE A 40 2.47 11.51 -8.10
N THR A 41 2.59 12.83 -8.06
CA THR A 41 3.79 13.58 -8.45
C THR A 41 4.93 13.47 -7.45
N GLY A 42 4.63 13.24 -6.16
CA GLY A 42 5.61 13.07 -5.10
C GLY A 42 6.08 11.61 -4.92
N LEU A 43 5.45 10.66 -5.60
CA LEU A 43 5.80 9.24 -5.54
C LEU A 43 6.98 8.93 -6.48
N ILE A 44 8.04 8.32 -5.96
CA ILE A 44 9.15 7.84 -6.80
C ILE A 44 8.65 6.75 -7.75
N ASN A 45 7.79 5.87 -7.24
CA ASN A 45 7.24 4.76 -8.01
C ASN A 45 5.71 4.90 -8.08
N LYS A 46 5.20 5.26 -9.27
CA LYS A 46 3.76 5.49 -9.51
C LYS A 46 2.92 4.22 -9.43
N ARG A 47 3.57 3.05 -9.48
CA ARG A 47 2.94 1.73 -9.30
C ARG A 47 3.03 1.24 -7.85
N GLU A 48 3.63 2.01 -6.95
CA GLU A 48 3.74 1.62 -5.56
C GLU A 48 2.36 1.68 -4.90
N LEU A 49 1.89 0.53 -4.45
CA LEU A 49 0.66 0.44 -3.70
C LEU A 49 0.97 0.69 -2.22
N LEU A 50 0.78 1.93 -1.77
CA LEU A 50 0.85 2.31 -0.36
C LEU A 50 -0.50 2.07 0.29
N GLN A 51 -0.53 1.19 1.28
CA GLN A 51 -1.71 0.94 2.10
C GLN A 51 -1.66 1.77 3.39
N PRO A 52 -2.81 2.02 4.05
CA PRO A 52 -2.80 2.62 5.38
C PRO A 52 -2.01 1.73 6.33
N SER A 53 -1.24 2.32 7.23
CA SER A 53 -0.29 1.64 8.14
C SER A 53 1.03 1.17 7.50
N ASP A 54 1.25 1.37 6.20
CA ASP A 54 2.56 1.12 5.60
C ASP A 54 3.59 2.15 6.05
N GLN A 55 4.79 1.68 6.38
CA GLN A 55 5.94 2.53 6.67
C GLN A 55 6.57 3.03 5.37
N VAL A 56 6.80 4.34 5.31
CA VAL A 56 7.34 5.02 4.14
C VAL A 56 8.43 6.00 4.53
N THR A 57 9.35 6.24 3.61
CA THR A 57 10.33 7.30 3.70
C THR A 57 10.06 8.34 2.63
N PHE A 58 10.23 9.61 2.96
CA PHE A 58 10.00 10.71 2.04
C PHE A 58 10.87 11.92 2.37
N GLN A 59 10.80 12.95 1.55
CA GLN A 59 11.45 14.23 1.79
C GLN A 59 10.40 15.33 1.81
N LEU A 60 10.68 16.40 2.55
CA LEU A 60 9.82 17.57 2.57
C LEU A 60 10.43 18.64 1.67
N ASP A 61 9.61 19.19 0.79
CA ASP A 61 9.95 20.34 -0.04
C ASP A 61 9.72 21.66 0.73
N GLU A 62 10.13 22.80 0.18
CA GLU A 62 9.95 24.14 0.81
C GLU A 62 8.48 24.46 1.12
N SER A 63 7.54 23.86 0.40
CA SER A 63 6.10 23.98 0.63
C SER A 63 5.53 23.01 1.67
N GLN A 64 6.37 22.31 2.46
CA GLN A 64 5.94 21.27 3.41
C GLN A 64 5.12 20.15 2.74
N ARG A 65 5.46 19.81 1.49
CA ARG A 65 4.81 18.70 0.76
C ARG A 65 5.72 17.49 0.77
N ALA A 66 5.12 16.31 0.97
CA ALA A 66 5.84 15.06 0.92
C ALA A 66 6.19 14.72 -0.54
N VAL A 67 7.49 14.72 -0.84
CA VAL A 67 8.08 14.38 -2.13
C VAL A 67 9.02 13.20 -2.00
N LEU A 68 9.34 12.56 -3.12
CA LEU A 68 10.23 11.40 -3.18
C LEU A 68 9.82 10.27 -2.21
N ILE A 69 8.53 9.95 -2.17
CA ILE A 69 7.98 8.93 -1.27
C ILE A 69 8.37 7.53 -1.75
N LYS A 70 8.88 6.73 -0.81
CA LYS A 70 9.35 5.36 -1.02
C LYS A 70 8.88 4.46 0.13
N ALA A 71 8.25 3.34 -0.20
CA ALA A 71 7.85 2.34 0.78
C ALA A 71 9.07 1.64 1.42
N ILE A 72 9.02 1.49 2.74
CA ILE A 72 10.00 0.70 3.50
C ILE A 72 9.45 -0.73 3.61
N ARG A 73 9.62 -1.53 2.56
CA ARG A 73 9.28 -2.96 2.61
C ARG A 73 10.50 -3.75 3.04
N LYS A 74 10.45 -4.33 4.25
CA LYS A 74 11.29 -5.48 4.57
C LYS A 74 10.84 -6.61 3.66
N LYS A 75 11.57 -6.83 2.56
CA LYS A 75 11.33 -7.94 1.66
C LYS A 75 11.64 -9.22 2.44
N LEU A 76 10.67 -9.74 3.18
CA LEU A 76 10.69 -11.13 3.63
C LEU A 76 10.66 -11.93 2.33
N ILE A 77 11.81 -12.49 1.98
CA ILE A 77 11.95 -13.42 0.87
C ILE A 77 11.23 -14.69 1.33
N ALA A 78 9.91 -14.70 1.26
CA ALA A 78 9.15 -15.93 1.40
C ALA A 78 9.41 -16.72 0.11
N SER A 79 10.19 -17.80 0.21
CA SER A 79 10.15 -18.84 -0.80
C SER A 79 8.70 -19.31 -0.89
N VAL A 80 7.99 -18.89 -1.94
CA VAL A 80 6.67 -19.42 -2.26
C VAL A 80 6.90 -20.78 -2.90
N ASP A 81 7.03 -21.81 -2.07
CA ASP A 81 6.75 -23.17 -2.54
C ASP A 81 5.25 -23.24 -2.77
N ALA A 82 4.86 -22.97 -4.02
CA ALA A 82 3.51 -23.18 -4.50
C ALA A 82 3.20 -24.68 -4.43
N VAL A 83 2.76 -25.17 -3.28
CA VAL A 83 2.10 -26.46 -3.23
C VAL A 83 0.72 -26.25 -3.85
N LYS A 84 0.66 -26.49 -5.16
CA LYS A 84 -0.57 -26.59 -5.94
C LYS A 84 -1.48 -27.60 -5.25
N GLY A 85 -2.41 -27.11 -4.45
CA GLY A 85 -3.52 -27.90 -3.93
C GLY A 85 -4.23 -28.52 -5.12
N LYS A 86 -4.28 -29.87 -5.14
CA LYS A 86 -4.97 -30.63 -6.17
C LYS A 86 -6.41 -30.13 -6.24
N SER A 87 -6.74 -29.58 -7.38
CA SER A 87 -8.09 -29.14 -7.74
C SER A 87 -8.90 -30.38 -8.09
N GLU A 88 -9.24 -31.20 -7.09
CA GLU A 88 -10.23 -32.28 -7.26
C GLU A 88 -11.60 -31.66 -7.02
N GLY A 89 -12.05 -30.91 -8.01
CA GLY A 89 -13.28 -30.13 -7.97
C GLY A 89 -13.89 -30.04 -9.36
N CYS A 90 -14.15 -31.18 -10.00
CA CYS A 90 -15.13 -31.27 -11.07
C CYS A 90 -16.14 -32.34 -10.71
N PHE A 91 -17.23 -31.86 -10.10
CA PHE A 91 -18.55 -32.46 -10.21
C PHE A 91 -18.83 -32.79 -11.67
N LEU A 92 -19.08 -34.07 -11.96
CA LEU A 92 -20.08 -34.48 -12.95
C LEU A 92 -20.90 -35.60 -12.31
N LEU A 93 -21.97 -35.19 -11.64
CA LEU A 93 -23.17 -36.00 -11.51
C LEU A 93 -23.94 -35.84 -12.82
N GLN A 94 -24.15 -36.96 -13.50
CA GLN A 94 -25.27 -37.31 -14.39
C GLN A 94 -24.82 -38.55 -15.16
N ASP A 95 -25.58 -39.61 -15.38
CA ASP A 95 -26.79 -40.19 -14.80
C ASP A 95 -26.96 -41.49 -15.60
N SER A 96 -27.62 -42.49 -15.01
CA SER A 96 -28.40 -43.53 -15.72
C SER A 96 -27.71 -44.64 -16.54
N THR A 97 -27.96 -45.89 -16.08
CA THR A 97 -28.69 -46.98 -16.78
C THR A 97 -28.35 -47.20 -18.27
N GLN A 98 -27.89 -48.35 -18.75
CA GLN A 98 -28.21 -49.75 -18.45
C GLN A 98 -27.06 -50.66 -18.92
#